data_AF-A0A3C0FWQ7-F1
#
_entry.id   AF-A0A3C0FWQ7-F1
#
_cell.length_a   1.000
_cell.length_b   1.000
_cell.length_c   1.000
_cell.angle_alpha   90.00
_cell.angle_beta   90.00
_cell.angle_gamma   90.00
#
_symmetry.space_group_name_H-M   'P 1'
#
loop_
_entity.id
_entity.type
_entity.pdbx_description
1 polymer ?
#
loop_
_entity_poly.entity_id
_entity_poly.type
_entity_poly.pdbx_seq_one_letter_code
_entity_poly.pdbx_strand_id
1 'polypeptide(L)'
;VLEAKDHTGGRLLTDWSMGAPFEVGAGWIHGPSSDNPSKQLADAVNAQYVVTDDENAVYFDLDGYEYDDDEVERIVDAWEGVLDHID
;
A
#
# COMPACT_ATOMS: atom_id res chain seq x y z
N VAL A 1 26.69 8.81 10.45
CA VAL A 1 25.28 8.62 10.85
C VAL A 1 25.28 7.85 12.16
N LEU A 2 24.53 8.29 13.17
CA LEU A 2 24.29 7.50 14.38
C LEU A 2 22.88 6.90 14.24
N GLU A 3 22.80 5.58 14.15
CA GLU A 3 21.56 4.81 14.05
C GLU A 3 21.33 4.12 15.40
N ALA A 4 20.11 4.23 15.93
CA ALA A 4 19.77 3.69 17.24
C ALA A 4 19.28 2.25 17.16
N LYS A 5 18.71 1.86 16.01
CA LYS A 5 18.26 0.49 15.76
C LYS A 5 19.45 -0.41 15.36
N ASP A 6 19.24 -1.71 15.45
CA ASP A 6 20.17 -2.73 14.96
C ASP A 6 20.10 -2.94 13.44
N HIS A 7 19.28 -2.15 12.75
CA HIS A 7 19.11 -2.15 11.31
C HIS A 7 19.08 -0.72 10.75
N THR A 8 19.42 -0.58 9.46
CA THR A 8 19.32 0.68 8.73
C THR A 8 17.91 0.85 8.13
N GLY A 9 17.63 2.03 7.54
CA GLY A 9 16.39 2.28 6.81
C GLY A 9 15.26 2.90 7.66
N GLY A 10 15.40 2.94 8.99
CA GLY A 10 14.44 3.62 9.88
C GLY A 10 13.06 2.97 9.89
N ARG A 11 12.14 3.47 9.05
CA ARG A 11 10.79 2.93 8.84
C ARG A 11 10.68 2.02 7.61
N LEU A 12 11.78 1.78 6.90
CA LEU A 12 11.90 0.74 5.88
C LEU A 12 12.47 -0.51 6.55
N LEU A 13 11.68 -1.59 6.56
CA LEU A 13 12.05 -2.84 7.24
C LEU A 13 11.35 -4.02 6.57
N THR A 14 12.15 -4.89 5.95
CA THR A 14 11.74 -6.20 5.46
C THR A 14 12.07 -7.26 6.50
N ASP A 15 11.07 -7.99 6.99
CA ASP A 15 11.25 -9.20 7.79
C ASP A 15 11.38 -10.43 6.87
N TRP A 16 12.36 -11.28 7.14
CA TRP A 16 12.64 -12.51 6.40
C TRP A 16 12.46 -13.77 7.25
N SER A 17 12.00 -13.64 8.50
CA SER A 17 11.95 -14.72 9.50
C SER A 17 11.05 -15.90 9.11
N MET A 18 10.08 -15.69 8.21
CA MET A 18 9.07 -16.67 7.81
C MET A 18 9.33 -17.35 6.46
N GLY A 19 10.53 -17.21 5.88
CA GLY A 19 10.91 -17.84 4.61
C GLY A 19 10.42 -17.11 3.35
N ALA A 20 9.72 -15.99 3.52
CA ALA A 20 9.37 -15.03 2.47
C ALA A 20 9.56 -13.59 3.02
N PRO A 21 9.88 -12.61 2.16
CA PRO A 21 9.97 -11.22 2.59
C PRO A 21 8.60 -10.68 2.97
N PHE A 22 8.53 -10.01 4.12
CA PHE A 22 7.36 -9.28 4.57
C PHE A 22 7.76 -7.85 4.93
N GLU A 23 7.16 -6.86 4.26
CA GLU A 23 7.43 -5.46 4.58
C GLU A 23 6.63 -5.04 5.82
N VAL A 24 7.34 -4.74 6.91
CA VAL A 24 6.77 -4.19 8.16
C VAL A 24 6.59 -2.67 8.05
N GLY A 25 7.37 -2.06 7.16
CA GLY A 25 7.46 -0.63 6.93
C GLY A 25 6.74 -0.17 5.66
N ALA A 26 7.42 0.66 4.87
CA ALA A 26 6.90 1.02 3.55
C ALA A 26 7.11 -0.12 2.54
N GLY A 27 6.01 -0.72 2.08
CA GLY A 27 6.01 -1.77 1.07
C GLY A 27 5.47 -1.35 -0.31
N TRP A 28 5.09 -0.09 -0.50
CA TRP A 28 4.45 0.39 -1.73
C TRP A 28 5.11 1.66 -2.26
N ILE A 29 5.41 1.66 -3.57
CA ILE A 29 5.76 2.85 -4.34
C ILE A 29 4.48 3.39 -5.01
N HIS A 30 3.91 4.49 -4.49
CA HIS A 30 2.76 5.15 -5.10
C HIS A 30 3.12 5.76 -6.46
N GLY A 31 2.21 5.65 -7.44
CA GLY A 31 2.37 6.29 -8.75
C GLY A 31 3.66 5.84 -9.46
N PRO A 32 3.65 4.69 -10.17
CA PRO A 32 4.82 4.14 -10.86
C PRO A 32 5.18 4.93 -12.14
N SER A 33 5.22 6.26 -12.03
CA SER A 33 5.72 7.16 -13.05
C SER A 33 7.25 7.05 -13.14
N SER A 34 7.78 7.25 -14.34
CA SER A 34 9.23 7.43 -14.56
C SER A 34 9.80 8.62 -13.79
N ASP A 35 8.96 9.59 -13.43
CA ASP A 35 9.36 10.80 -12.70
C ASP A 35 9.43 10.58 -11.18
N ASN A 36 8.90 9.45 -10.68
CA ASN A 36 8.96 9.12 -9.27
C ASN A 36 10.39 8.69 -8.88
N PRO A 37 11.09 9.43 -8.00
CA PRO A 37 12.46 9.10 -7.60
C PRO A 37 12.57 7.74 -6.91
N SER A 38 11.54 7.31 -6.16
CA SER A 38 11.54 5.99 -5.53
C SER A 38 11.48 4.86 -6.56
N LYS A 39 10.74 5.05 -7.66
CA LYS A 39 10.70 4.11 -8.79
C LYS A 39 12.06 4.06 -9.49
N GLN A 40 12.70 5.22 -9.70
CA GLN A 40 14.05 5.28 -10.27
C GLN A 40 15.09 4.55 -9.41
N LEU A 41 15.00 4.68 -8.07
CA LEU A 41 15.87 3.94 -7.15
C LEU A 41 15.63 2.43 -7.21
N ALA A 42 14.36 2.01 -7.28
CA ALA A 42 14.00 0.60 -7.44
C ALA A 42 14.59 0.01 -8.73
N ASP A 43 14.48 0.73 -9.85
CA ASP A 43 15.08 0.34 -11.13
C ASP A 43 16.61 0.26 -11.05
N ALA A 44 17.24 1.26 -10.43
CA ALA A 44 18.70 1.35 -10.32
C ALA A 44 19.33 0.16 -9.57
N VAL A 45 18.58 -0.44 -8.64
CA VAL A 45 19.02 -1.64 -7.90
C VAL A 45 18.42 -2.94 -8.46
N ASN A 46 17.69 -2.88 -9.59
CA ASN A 46 16.95 -3.99 -10.17
C ASN A 46 15.98 -4.67 -9.18
N ALA A 47 15.34 -3.87 -8.32
CA ALA A 47 14.32 -4.36 -7.40
C ALA A 47 13.15 -4.95 -8.18
N GLN A 48 12.55 -6.02 -7.62
CA GLN A 48 11.35 -6.61 -8.18
C GLN A 48 10.13 -5.92 -7.60
N TYR A 49 9.19 -5.53 -8.45
CA TYR A 49 7.91 -4.96 -8.06
C TYR A 49 6.83 -5.37 -9.06
N VAL A 50 5.58 -5.29 -8.62
CA VAL A 50 4.39 -5.52 -9.46
C VAL A 50 3.51 -4.28 -9.40
N VAL A 51 2.77 -4.02 -10.47
CA VAL A 51 1.76 -2.97 -10.48
C VAL A 51 0.51 -3.50 -9.77
N THR A 52 0.07 -2.79 -8.75
CA THR A 52 -1.22 -3.02 -8.10
C THR A 52 -2.29 -2.21 -8.81
N ASP A 53 -3.41 -2.85 -9.12
CA ASP A 53 -4.59 -2.18 -9.65
C ASP A 53 -5.49 -1.80 -8.47
N ASP A 54 -5.64 -0.50 -8.23
CA ASP A 54 -6.40 0.03 -7.09
C ASP A 54 -7.91 -0.27 -7.22
N GLU A 55 -8.40 -0.51 -8.44
CA GLU A 55 -9.80 -0.87 -8.70
C GLU A 55 -10.05 -2.38 -8.50
N ASN A 56 -8.99 -3.19 -8.43
CA ASN A 56 -9.10 -4.64 -8.24
C ASN A 56 -9.23 -5.01 -6.76
N ALA A 57 -10.38 -4.65 -6.18
CA ALA A 57 -10.72 -4.91 -4.79
C ALA A 57 -12.02 -5.70 -4.67
N VAL A 58 -12.11 -6.51 -3.61
CA VAL A 58 -13.34 -7.22 -3.20
C VAL A 58 -13.60 -6.89 -1.74
N TYR A 59 -14.84 -6.53 -1.43
CA TYR A 59 -15.23 -6.06 -0.10
C TYR A 59 -16.13 -7.09 0.57
N PHE A 60 -15.86 -7.35 1.85
CA PHE A 60 -16.63 -8.29 2.66
C PHE A 60 -17.17 -7.59 3.91
N ASP A 61 -18.37 -7.98 4.32
CA ASP A 61 -18.97 -7.54 5.58
C ASP A 61 -18.33 -8.24 6.79
N LEU A 62 -18.82 -7.91 8.00
CA LEU A 62 -18.31 -8.46 9.26
C LEU A 62 -18.58 -9.96 9.43
N ASP A 63 -19.56 -10.51 8.72
CA ASP A 63 -19.91 -11.92 8.73
C ASP A 63 -19.19 -12.70 7.60
N GLY A 64 -18.45 -11.99 6.74
CA GLY A 64 -17.66 -12.54 5.63
C GLY A 64 -18.44 -12.70 4.33
N TYR A 65 -19.62 -12.08 4.19
CA TYR A 65 -20.34 -12.03 2.93
C TYR A 65 -19.77 -10.92 2.03
N GLU A 66 -19.58 -11.24 0.75
CA GLU A 66 -19.14 -10.28 -0.26
C GLU A 66 -20.23 -9.24 -0.53
N TYR A 67 -19.85 -7.97 -0.59
CA TYR A 67 -20.73 -6.89 -1.04
C TYR A 67 -20.86 -6.91 -2.57
N ASP A 68 -22.07 -6.62 -3.06
CA ASP A 68 -22.24 -6.32 -4.49
C ASP A 68 -21.76 -4.90 -4.83
N ASP A 69 -21.53 -4.66 -6.12
CA ASP A 69 -21.01 -3.38 -6.63
C ASP A 69 -21.89 -2.18 -6.21
N ASP A 70 -23.22 -2.36 -6.20
CA ASP A 70 -24.19 -1.32 -5.83
C ASP A 70 -24.07 -0.94 -4.33
N GLU A 71 -23.80 -1.90 -3.45
CA GLU A 71 -23.54 -1.63 -2.02
C GLU A 71 -22.18 -0.96 -1.82
N VAL A 72 -21.14 -1.40 -2.52
CA VAL A 72 -19.82 -0.76 -2.45
C VAL A 72 -19.91 0.70 -2.90
N GLU A 73 -20.56 0.99 -4.03
CA GLU A 73 -20.75 2.36 -4.54
C GLU A 73 -21.48 3.23 -3.51
N ARG A 74 -22.56 2.73 -2.92
CA ARG A 74 -23.29 3.46 -1.86
C ARG A 74 -22.44 3.78 -0.64
N ILE A 75 -21.56 2.85 -0.22
CA ILE A 75 -20.65 3.06 0.92
C ILE A 75 -19.60 4.12 0.58
N VAL A 76 -18.99 4.03 -0.61
CA VAL A 76 -17.95 4.97 -1.07
C VAL A 76 -18.54 6.38 -1.20
N ASP A 77 -19.68 6.54 -1.87
CA ASP A 77 -20.37 7.84 -2.02
C ASP A 77 -20.68 8.48 -0.67
N ALA A 78 -21.15 7.68 0.29
CA ALA A 78 -21.45 8.17 1.63
C ALA A 78 -20.17 8.63 2.36
N TRP A 79 -19.05 7.93 2.17
CA TRP A 79 -17.75 8.29 2.76
C TRP A 79 -17.16 9.55 2.13
N GLU A 80 -17.16 9.65 0.80
CA GLU A 80 -16.71 10.85 0.08
C GLU A 80 -17.54 12.08 0.48
N GLY A 81 -18.87 11.92 0.60
CA GLY A 81 -19.74 12.97 1.09
C GLY A 81 -19.40 13.43 2.52
N VAL A 82 -18.86 12.55 3.38
CA VAL A 82 -18.36 12.94 4.71
C VAL A 82 -17.05 13.72 4.60
N LEU A 83 -16.13 13.30 3.72
CA LEU A 83 -14.85 13.99 3.54
C LEU A 83 -15.01 15.44 3.11
N ASP A 84 -16.01 15.74 2.28
CA ASP A 84 -16.34 17.11 1.87
C ASP A 84 -16.68 18.05 3.03
N HIS A 85 -16.98 17.49 4.22
CA HIS A 85 -17.33 18.24 5.43
C HIS A 85 -16.23 18.22 6.50
N ILE A 86 -15.05 17.65 6.20
CA ILE A 86 -13.90 17.60 7.10
C ILE A 86 -12.78 18.47 6.52
N ASP A 87 -12.56 19.63 7.14
CA ASP A 87 -11.36 20.49 6.99
C ASP A 87 -10.19 19.95 7.85
#